data_AF-A0A960LF17-F1
#
_entry.id   AF-A0A960LF17-F1
#
_cell.length_a   1.000
_cell.length_b   1.000
_cell.length_c   1.000
_cell.angle_alpha   90.00
_cell.angle_beta   90.00
_cell.angle_gamma   90.00
#
_symmetry.space_group_name_H-M   'P 1'
#
loop_
_entity.id
_entity.type
_entity.pdbx_description
1 polymer ?
#
loop_
_entity_poly.entity_id
_entity_poly.type
_entity_poly.pdbx_seq_one_letter_code
_entity_poly.pdbx_strand_id
1 'polypeptide(L)'
;MQNYIRNFIVLALILSGCTMSGKSVLRIAISNSPGSSIMYVAQEKKLFRQYEVDIELVELNTGCECMQALSESNVDAAIIPFSEYSSLPNTGMGVLLLVAVSNNEEQTHLHSHLKNDWQTGHADILVGDRSELMTRRLDWQRVLLAYEHARMLLQGEPDEHSRITAEREHRSIEAVSNDLMHWKVFGITQQDSLLGVGGPFASMNAQWQGRQFLTAAATLRLEDTVPQKLHSGQTNKAK
;
A
#
# COMPACT_ATOMS: atom_id res chain seq x y z
N MET A 1 -59.30 5.10 1.58
CA MET A 1 -58.20 5.43 0.65
C MET A 1 -57.14 6.40 1.22
N GLN A 2 -57.49 7.29 2.15
CA GLN A 2 -56.59 8.34 2.66
C GLN A 2 -55.42 7.84 3.54
N ASN A 3 -55.54 6.66 4.17
CA ASN A 3 -54.48 6.09 5.04
C ASN A 3 -53.36 5.38 4.28
N TYR A 4 -53.57 4.96 3.03
CA TYR A 4 -52.54 4.28 2.23
C TYR A 4 -51.50 5.27 1.67
N ILE A 5 -51.92 6.50 1.36
CA ILE A 5 -51.05 7.54 0.82
C ILE A 5 -50.05 8.03 1.88
N ARG A 6 -50.47 8.11 3.16
CA ARG A 6 -49.60 8.56 4.26
C ARG A 6 -48.47 7.57 4.56
N ASN A 7 -48.74 6.25 4.49
CA ASN A 7 -47.72 5.23 4.73
C ASN A 7 -46.72 5.09 3.57
N PHE A 8 -47.12 5.43 2.34
CA PHE A 8 -46.23 5.38 1.18
C PHE A 8 -45.17 6.49 1.20
N ILE A 9 -45.52 7.68 1.70
CA ILE A 9 -44.60 8.82 1.81
C ILE A 9 -43.50 8.58 2.86
N VAL A 10 -43.82 7.89 3.97
CA VAL A 10 -42.82 7.55 5.00
C VAL A 10 -41.84 6.48 4.50
N LEU A 11 -42.28 5.53 3.67
CA LEU A 11 -41.41 4.50 3.11
C LEU A 11 -40.44 5.06 2.05
N ALA A 12 -40.89 6.04 1.24
CA ALA A 12 -40.04 6.68 0.24
C ALA A 12 -38.92 7.56 0.83
N LEU A 13 -39.14 8.18 1.99
CA LEU A 13 -38.15 9.02 2.67
C LEU A 13 -36.98 8.23 3.29
N ILE A 14 -37.17 6.95 3.61
CA ILE A 14 -36.10 6.11 4.18
C ILE A 14 -35.13 5.61 3.08
N LEU A 15 -35.57 5.57 1.82
CA LEU A 15 -34.75 5.14 0.68
C LEU A 15 -33.86 6.24 0.09
N SER A 16 -34.12 7.52 0.38
CA SER A 16 -33.31 8.65 -0.11
C SER A 16 -32.09 8.98 0.76
N GLY A 17 -31.83 8.21 1.82
CA GLY A 17 -30.75 8.47 2.78
C GLY A 17 -29.39 7.84 2.46
N CYS A 18 -29.26 7.04 1.41
CA CYS A 18 -28.01 6.35 1.07
C CYS A 18 -27.33 6.93 -0.19
N THR A 19 -27.22 8.25 -0.32
CA THR A 19 -26.20 8.84 -1.20
C THR A 19 -24.95 9.08 -0.38
N MET A 20 -24.25 7.99 -0.07
CA MET A 20 -22.91 8.05 0.52
C MET A 20 -21.97 8.60 -0.56
N SER A 21 -21.95 9.92 -0.68
CA SER A 21 -21.04 10.70 -1.51
C SER A 21 -19.66 10.69 -0.87
N GLY A 22 -19.08 9.51 -0.70
CA GLY A 22 -17.65 9.33 -0.50
C GLY A 22 -16.98 9.26 -1.86
N LYS A 23 -15.83 9.91 -2.04
CA LYS A 23 -14.98 9.78 -3.24
C LYS A 23 -15.00 8.31 -3.71
N SER A 24 -15.51 8.00 -4.90
CA SER A 24 -15.60 6.60 -5.36
C SER A 24 -14.22 6.03 -5.67
N VAL A 25 -13.33 6.87 -6.19
CA VAL A 25 -11.95 6.51 -6.55
C VAL A 25 -11.01 6.87 -5.39
N LEU A 26 -10.10 5.96 -5.02
CA LEU A 26 -8.93 6.28 -4.20
C LEU A 26 -7.78 6.70 -5.11
N ARG A 27 -7.16 7.83 -4.81
CA ARG A 27 -5.98 8.32 -5.51
C ARG A 27 -4.74 8.01 -4.69
N ILE A 28 -3.81 7.25 -5.26
CA ILE A 28 -2.56 6.88 -4.60
C ILE A 28 -1.42 7.53 -5.39
N ALA A 29 -0.74 8.50 -4.78
CA ALA A 29 0.49 9.03 -5.35
C ALA A 29 1.59 7.99 -5.31
N ILE A 30 2.31 7.84 -6.41
CA ILE A 30 3.46 6.94 -6.51
C ILE A 30 4.61 7.66 -7.20
N SER A 31 5.82 7.43 -6.70
CA SER A 31 7.05 7.87 -7.32
C SER A 31 7.64 6.76 -8.19
N ASN A 32 8.63 7.08 -9.03
CA ASN A 32 9.45 6.09 -9.74
C ASN A 32 10.43 5.39 -8.78
N SER A 33 9.89 4.75 -7.75
CA SER A 33 10.60 3.93 -6.78
C SER A 33 10.27 2.45 -7.03
N PRO A 34 11.21 1.54 -6.78
CA PRO A 34 10.96 0.10 -6.91
C PRO A 34 9.76 -0.39 -6.08
N GLY A 35 9.43 0.25 -4.95
CA GLY A 35 8.22 -0.07 -4.18
C GLY A 35 6.92 0.19 -4.95
N SER A 36 6.86 1.18 -5.84
CA SER A 36 5.67 1.46 -6.66
C SER A 36 5.35 0.33 -7.66
N SER A 37 6.36 -0.46 -8.04
CA SER A 37 6.24 -1.49 -9.08
C SER A 37 5.13 -2.52 -8.83
N ILE A 38 4.87 -2.88 -7.57
CA ILE A 38 3.79 -3.79 -7.21
C ILE A 38 2.41 -3.20 -7.45
N MET A 39 2.25 -1.88 -7.35
CA MET A 39 0.99 -1.20 -7.67
C MET A 39 0.73 -1.22 -9.18
N TYR A 40 1.77 -1.10 -10.01
CA TYR A 40 1.64 -1.30 -11.46
C TYR A 40 1.13 -2.70 -11.78
N VAL A 41 1.66 -3.73 -11.13
CA VAL A 41 1.19 -5.11 -11.32
C VAL A 41 -0.26 -5.27 -10.85
N ALA A 42 -0.62 -4.71 -9.70
CA ALA A 42 -2.00 -4.75 -9.23
C ALA A 42 -2.98 -4.06 -10.20
N GLN A 43 -2.58 -2.94 -10.79
CA GLN A 43 -3.38 -2.23 -11.79
C GLN A 43 -3.48 -3.00 -13.11
N GLU A 44 -2.36 -3.48 -13.64
CA GLU A 44 -2.27 -4.18 -14.94
C GLU A 44 -3.05 -5.50 -14.92
N LYS A 45 -2.92 -6.26 -13.82
CA LYS A 45 -3.67 -7.50 -13.60
C LYS A 45 -5.13 -7.26 -13.15
N LYS A 46 -5.56 -5.99 -13.08
CA LYS A 46 -6.91 -5.56 -12.70
C LYS A 46 -7.34 -6.05 -11.31
N LEU A 47 -6.38 -6.25 -10.40
CA LEU A 47 -6.64 -6.77 -9.06
C LEU A 47 -7.47 -5.80 -8.24
N PHE A 48 -7.25 -4.49 -8.36
CA PHE A 48 -8.09 -3.49 -7.69
C PHE A 48 -9.58 -3.66 -8.04
N ARG A 49 -9.89 -3.83 -9.33
CA ARG A 49 -11.27 -4.10 -9.77
C ARG A 49 -11.78 -5.44 -9.28
N GLN A 50 -10.94 -6.48 -9.26
CA GLN A 50 -11.30 -7.79 -8.72
C GLN A 50 -11.71 -7.73 -7.24
N TYR A 51 -11.07 -6.85 -6.46
CA TYR A 51 -11.39 -6.60 -5.06
C TYR A 51 -12.39 -5.45 -4.86
N GLU A 52 -13.09 -5.02 -5.91
CA GLU A 52 -14.14 -4.00 -5.86
C GLU A 52 -13.67 -2.66 -5.29
N VAL A 53 -12.46 -2.23 -5.64
CA VAL A 53 -11.94 -0.90 -5.31
C VAL A 53 -11.42 -0.20 -6.56
N ASP A 54 -11.88 1.03 -6.77
CA ASP A 54 -11.42 1.87 -7.87
C ASP A 54 -10.20 2.68 -7.43
N ILE A 55 -9.06 2.42 -8.07
CA ILE A 55 -7.78 3.09 -7.80
C ILE A 55 -7.34 3.89 -9.02
N GLU A 56 -6.91 5.12 -8.76
CA GLU A 56 -6.11 5.93 -9.66
C GLU A 56 -4.70 6.04 -9.09
N LEU A 57 -3.71 5.54 -9.82
CA LEU A 57 -2.31 5.76 -9.50
C LEU A 57 -1.90 7.11 -10.09
N VAL A 58 -1.49 8.03 -9.24
CA VAL A 58 -1.02 9.37 -9.62
C VAL A 58 0.50 9.31 -9.65
N GLU A 59 1.06 9.15 -10.85
CA GLU A 59 2.50 9.06 -11.08
C GLU A 59 3.15 10.44 -10.94
N LEU A 60 4.12 10.56 -10.04
CA LEU A 60 4.88 11.77 -9.73
C LEU A 60 6.39 11.47 -9.77
N ASN A 61 7.22 12.49 -9.87
CA ASN A 61 8.65 12.30 -10.13
C ASN A 61 9.42 11.94 -8.86
N THR A 62 8.99 12.42 -7.70
CA THR A 62 9.71 12.29 -6.43
C THR A 62 8.76 11.99 -5.28
N GLY A 63 9.26 11.36 -4.21
CA GLY A 63 8.44 11.16 -3.02
C GLY A 63 8.05 12.49 -2.34
N CYS A 64 8.87 13.55 -2.47
CA CYS A 64 8.53 14.90 -2.03
C CYS A 64 7.27 15.43 -2.73
N GLU A 65 7.13 15.22 -4.04
CA GLU A 65 5.92 15.57 -4.78
C GLU A 65 4.72 14.73 -4.31
N CYS A 66 4.91 13.43 -4.09
CA CYS A 66 3.85 12.57 -3.52
C CYS A 66 3.39 13.06 -2.15
N MET A 67 4.35 13.48 -1.32
CA MET A 67 4.07 14.02 0.00
C MET A 67 3.35 15.37 -0.06
N GLN A 68 3.78 16.26 -0.94
CA GLN A 68 3.09 17.51 -1.16
C GLN A 68 1.64 17.26 -1.59
N ALA A 69 1.43 16.39 -2.58
CA ALA A 69 0.09 16.02 -3.04
C ALA A 69 -0.77 15.44 -1.92
N LEU A 70 -0.20 14.60 -1.05
CA LEU A 70 -0.90 14.05 0.11
C LEU A 70 -1.27 15.15 1.12
N SER A 71 -0.34 16.06 1.42
CA SER A 71 -0.57 17.17 2.36
C SER A 71 -1.62 18.17 1.87
N GLU A 72 -1.74 18.35 0.56
CA GLU A 72 -2.74 19.20 -0.09
C GLU A 72 -4.10 18.48 -0.28
N SER A 73 -4.23 17.23 0.17
CA SER A 73 -5.42 16.38 -0.05
C SER A 73 -5.75 16.14 -1.53
N ASN A 74 -4.75 16.29 -2.40
CA ASN A 74 -4.83 15.98 -3.83
C ASN A 74 -4.77 14.47 -4.09
N VAL A 75 -4.26 13.69 -3.14
CA VAL A 75 -4.32 12.22 -3.13
C VAL A 75 -4.75 11.72 -1.74
N ASP A 76 -5.17 10.45 -1.66
CA ASP A 76 -5.65 9.84 -0.41
C ASP A 76 -4.54 9.02 0.29
N ALA A 77 -3.52 8.59 -0.45
CA ALA A 77 -2.30 7.99 0.08
C ALA A 77 -1.11 8.24 -0.86
N ALA A 78 0.10 7.92 -0.39
CA ALA A 78 1.34 8.02 -1.14
C ALA A 78 2.28 6.85 -0.85
N ILE A 79 2.94 6.30 -1.89
CA ILE A 79 4.12 5.44 -1.74
C ILE A 79 5.36 6.31 -1.82
N ILE A 80 6.11 6.34 -0.72
CA ILE A 80 7.31 7.16 -0.58
C ILE A 80 8.45 6.41 0.10
N PRO A 81 9.70 6.82 -0.15
CA PRO A 81 10.83 6.35 0.63
C PRO A 81 10.64 6.67 2.12
N PHE A 82 10.98 5.71 2.98
CA PHE A 82 10.91 5.83 4.43
C PHE A 82 11.77 6.99 4.94
N SER A 83 12.92 7.25 4.31
CA SER A 83 13.79 8.38 4.63
C SER A 83 13.06 9.71 4.50
N GLU A 84 12.26 9.89 3.45
CA GLU A 84 11.45 11.08 3.22
C GLU A 84 10.31 11.17 4.23
N TYR A 85 9.64 10.06 4.54
CA TYR A 85 8.63 10.06 5.59
C TYR A 85 9.23 10.51 6.92
N SER A 86 10.39 9.96 7.28
CA SER A 86 11.02 10.16 8.58
C SER A 86 11.39 11.63 8.84
N SER A 87 11.71 12.40 7.81
CA SER A 87 12.11 13.81 7.93
C SER A 87 10.94 14.77 8.19
N LEU A 88 9.70 14.31 8.02
CA LEU A 88 8.52 15.16 8.17
C LEU A 88 8.25 15.60 9.63
N PRO A 89 7.56 16.71 9.85
CA PRO A 89 6.96 16.99 11.15
C PRO A 89 5.88 15.93 11.48
N ASN A 90 5.47 15.82 12.74
CA ASN A 90 4.40 14.90 13.13
C ASN A 90 3.05 15.42 12.57
N THR A 91 2.66 14.95 11.39
CA THR A 91 1.58 15.51 10.56
C THR A 91 0.23 14.81 10.70
N GLY A 92 0.04 13.93 11.69
CA GLY A 92 -1.19 13.13 11.81
C GLY A 92 -1.28 11.97 10.80
N MET A 93 -0.29 11.82 9.93
CA MET A 93 -0.21 10.71 8.98
C MET A 93 0.05 9.36 9.64
N GLY A 94 -0.54 8.31 9.07
CA GLY A 94 -0.30 6.92 9.42
C GLY A 94 0.45 6.18 8.31
N VAL A 95 1.32 5.26 8.71
CA VAL A 95 1.92 4.28 7.79
C VAL A 95 0.95 3.13 7.60
N LEU A 96 0.55 2.85 6.37
CA LEU A 96 -0.33 1.74 6.03
C LEU A 96 0.45 0.43 5.85
N LEU A 97 1.57 0.48 5.14
CA LEU A 97 2.28 -0.72 4.68
C LEU A 97 3.76 -0.44 4.45
N LEU A 98 4.64 -1.35 4.86
CA LEU A 98 6.02 -1.42 4.35
C LEU A 98 5.99 -2.15 3.01
N VAL A 99 6.18 -1.41 1.94
CA VAL A 99 5.97 -1.91 0.57
C VAL A 99 7.15 -2.77 0.13
N ALA A 100 8.37 -2.25 0.24
CA ALA A 100 9.57 -2.96 -0.17
C ALA A 100 10.79 -2.45 0.60
N VAL A 101 11.82 -3.29 0.72
CA VAL A 101 13.13 -2.89 1.28
C VAL A 101 14.24 -3.40 0.37
N SER A 102 15.18 -2.53 0.05
CA SER A 102 16.41 -2.88 -0.65
C SER A 102 17.34 -3.68 0.27
N ASN A 103 17.90 -4.76 -0.25
CA ASN A 103 18.92 -5.60 0.37
C ASN A 103 20.33 -5.33 -0.20
N ASN A 104 20.51 -4.26 -0.99
CA ASN A 104 21.79 -3.99 -1.63
C ASN A 104 22.85 -3.60 -0.58
N GLU A 105 23.74 -4.55 -0.26
CA GLU A 105 24.87 -4.38 0.66
C GLU A 105 25.91 -3.36 0.15
N GLU A 106 25.98 -3.11 -1.16
CA GLU A 106 26.99 -2.23 -1.76
C GLU A 106 26.80 -0.76 -1.38
N GLN A 107 25.57 -0.35 -1.05
CA GLN A 107 25.28 0.98 -0.48
C GLN A 107 25.51 1.04 1.04
N THR A 108 25.60 -0.10 1.71
CA THR A 108 25.84 -0.23 3.16
C THR A 108 27.32 0.02 3.52
N HIS A 109 28.24 -0.08 2.54
CA HIS A 109 29.67 0.13 2.76
C HIS A 109 30.10 1.57 3.07
N LEU A 110 29.22 2.57 2.94
CA LEU A 110 29.51 3.95 3.38
C LEU A 110 29.35 4.19 4.89
N HIS A 111 28.80 3.24 5.67
CA HIS A 111 28.64 3.39 7.13
C HIS A 111 28.88 2.07 7.88
N SER A 112 30.12 1.58 7.87
CA SER A 112 30.55 0.29 8.44
C SER A 112 30.58 0.20 9.99
N HIS A 113 29.75 0.94 10.72
CA HIS A 113 29.69 0.89 12.19
C HIS A 113 28.32 0.68 12.82
N LEU A 114 27.30 0.26 12.06
CA LEU A 114 25.98 0.03 12.64
C LEU A 114 25.53 -1.43 12.46
N LYS A 115 25.40 -2.10 13.60
CA LYS A 115 24.78 -3.44 13.80
C LYS A 115 23.27 -3.46 13.48
N ASN A 116 22.79 -2.52 12.66
CA ASN A 116 21.39 -2.23 12.35
C ASN A 116 21.25 -1.90 10.85
N ASP A 117 21.32 -2.91 9.96
CA ASP A 117 21.21 -2.74 8.50
C ASP A 117 19.93 -2.01 8.03
N TRP A 118 18.90 -1.95 8.88
CA TRP A 118 17.65 -1.25 8.62
C TRP A 118 17.76 0.28 8.69
N GLN A 119 18.82 0.84 9.31
CA GLN A 119 19.01 2.29 9.41
C GLN A 119 19.49 2.93 8.10
N THR A 120 20.06 2.14 7.19
CA THR A 120 20.53 2.57 5.87
C THR A 120 19.70 2.01 4.72
N GLY A 121 18.78 1.08 5.00
CA GLY A 121 17.98 0.40 3.99
C GLY A 121 16.99 1.35 3.31
N HIS A 122 17.07 1.43 1.99
CA HIS A 122 16.03 2.05 1.17
C HIS A 122 14.75 1.24 1.32
N ALA A 123 13.81 1.76 2.10
CA ALA A 123 12.51 1.16 2.31
C ALA A 123 11.45 2.07 1.69
N ASP A 124 10.47 1.51 1.01
CA ASP A 124 9.29 2.24 0.56
C ASP A 124 8.11 1.90 1.46
N ILE A 125 7.33 2.92 1.80
CA ILE A 125 6.13 2.79 2.63
C ILE A 125 4.94 3.43 1.95
N LEU A 126 3.76 2.85 2.16
CA LEU A 126 2.49 3.46 1.83
C LEU A 126 2.00 4.24 3.06
N VAL A 127 1.74 5.53 2.89
CA VAL A 127 1.28 6.43 3.96
C VAL A 127 0.00 7.14 3.57
N GLY A 128 -0.82 7.52 4.54
CA GLY A 128 -2.04 8.29 4.32
C GLY A 128 -2.41 9.12 5.53
N ASP A 129 -3.33 10.06 5.35
CA ASP A 129 -3.93 10.77 6.49
C ASP A 129 -4.73 9.77 7.35
N ARG A 130 -4.48 9.77 8.67
CA ARG A 130 -5.10 8.79 9.56
C ARG A 130 -6.62 8.85 9.55
N SER A 131 -7.19 10.05 9.55
CA SER A 131 -8.64 10.21 9.59
C SER A 131 -9.29 9.71 8.31
N GLU A 132 -8.66 9.95 7.17
CA GLU A 132 -9.08 9.44 5.86
C GLU A 132 -8.94 7.92 5.76
N LEU A 133 -7.81 7.37 6.22
CA LEU A 133 -7.60 5.91 6.29
C LEU A 133 -8.70 5.21 7.10
N MET A 134 -9.12 5.81 8.21
CA MET A 134 -10.18 5.25 9.05
C MET A 134 -11.57 5.42 8.44
N THR A 135 -11.83 6.55 7.77
CA THR A 135 -13.12 6.83 7.12
C THR A 135 -13.37 5.87 5.95
N ARG A 136 -12.34 5.54 5.18
CA ARG A 136 -12.41 4.60 4.04
C ARG A 136 -11.80 3.22 4.34
N ARG A 137 -11.90 2.76 5.59
CA ARG A 137 -11.27 1.52 6.07
C ARG A 137 -11.48 0.31 5.16
N LEU A 138 -12.72 0.07 4.69
CA LEU A 138 -13.01 -1.09 3.84
C LEU A 138 -12.33 -1.01 2.46
N ASP A 139 -12.22 0.18 1.89
CA ASP A 139 -11.54 0.38 0.61
C ASP A 139 -10.04 0.11 0.77
N TRP A 140 -9.42 0.59 1.86
CA TRP A 140 -8.03 0.30 2.15
C TRP A 140 -7.76 -1.18 2.44
N GLN A 141 -8.68 -1.90 3.07
CA GLN A 141 -8.58 -3.35 3.19
C GLN A 141 -8.55 -4.05 1.82
N ARG A 142 -9.39 -3.60 0.88
CA ARG A 142 -9.41 -4.13 -0.50
C ARG A 142 -8.13 -3.79 -1.26
N VAL A 143 -7.57 -2.59 -1.06
CA VAL A 143 -6.25 -2.22 -1.61
C VAL A 143 -5.17 -3.16 -1.09
N LEU A 144 -5.16 -3.43 0.21
CA LEU A 144 -4.20 -4.34 0.82
C LEU A 144 -4.36 -5.77 0.28
N LEU A 145 -5.58 -6.28 0.11
CA LEU A 145 -5.81 -7.59 -0.52
C LEU A 145 -5.30 -7.64 -1.97
N ALA A 146 -5.55 -6.58 -2.75
CA ALA A 146 -5.04 -6.47 -4.12
C ALA A 146 -3.50 -6.45 -4.15
N TYR A 147 -2.87 -5.70 -3.25
CA TYR A 147 -1.43 -5.67 -3.06
C TYR A 147 -0.88 -7.06 -2.73
N GLU A 148 -1.46 -7.77 -1.77
CA GLU A 148 -0.97 -9.09 -1.36
C GLU A 148 -1.10 -10.11 -2.50
N HIS A 149 -2.18 -10.03 -3.27
CA HIS A 149 -2.33 -10.85 -4.46
C HIS A 149 -1.29 -10.51 -5.53
N ALA A 150 -1.03 -9.21 -5.79
CA ALA A 150 0.04 -8.79 -6.69
C ALA A 150 1.38 -9.36 -6.25
N ARG A 151 1.72 -9.21 -4.96
CA ARG A 151 2.96 -9.75 -4.36
C ARG A 151 3.13 -11.25 -4.62
N MET A 152 2.07 -12.03 -4.46
CA MET A 152 2.11 -13.47 -4.71
C MET A 152 2.36 -13.80 -6.18
N LEU A 153 1.80 -13.03 -7.11
CA LEU A 153 2.08 -13.17 -8.54
C LEU A 153 3.56 -12.85 -8.85
N LEU A 154 4.10 -11.79 -8.26
CA LEU A 154 5.50 -11.40 -8.44
C LEU A 154 6.48 -12.50 -8.02
N GLN A 155 6.16 -13.26 -6.96
CA GLN A 155 7.00 -14.37 -6.51
C GLN A 155 7.02 -15.56 -7.48
N GLY A 156 5.94 -15.73 -8.27
CA GLY A 156 5.85 -16.79 -9.28
C GLY A 156 6.37 -16.38 -10.65
N GLU A 157 6.35 -15.08 -10.97
CA GLU A 157 6.59 -14.54 -12.32
C GLU A 157 7.49 -13.28 -12.29
N PRO A 158 8.78 -13.38 -11.90
CA PRO A 158 9.66 -12.22 -11.78
C PRO A 158 9.91 -11.50 -13.12
N ASP A 159 9.94 -12.22 -14.24
CA ASP A 159 10.13 -11.60 -15.57
C ASP A 159 8.94 -10.71 -15.95
N GLU A 160 7.72 -11.11 -15.58
CA GLU A 160 6.52 -10.33 -15.82
C GLU A 160 6.50 -9.06 -14.96
N HIS A 161 7.05 -9.12 -13.74
CA HIS A 161 7.27 -7.95 -12.89
C HIS A 161 8.13 -6.91 -13.59
N SER A 162 9.31 -7.35 -14.07
CA SER A 162 10.25 -6.47 -14.75
C SER A 162 9.66 -5.93 -16.04
N ARG A 163 8.90 -6.73 -16.79
CA ARG A 163 8.23 -6.29 -18.02
C ARG A 163 7.20 -5.18 -17.77
N ILE A 164 6.27 -5.39 -16.83
CA ILE A 164 5.22 -4.40 -16.51
C ILE A 164 5.85 -3.09 -16.04
N THR A 165 6.85 -3.19 -15.17
CA THR A 165 7.52 -2.01 -14.60
C THR A 165 8.34 -1.28 -15.65
N ALA A 166 9.07 -2.00 -16.51
CA ALA A 166 9.84 -1.41 -17.60
C ALA A 166 8.97 -0.69 -18.63
N GLU A 167 7.80 -1.25 -18.96
CA GLU A 167 6.83 -0.62 -19.86
C GLU A 167 6.32 0.71 -19.30
N ARG A 168 5.99 0.73 -17.99
CA ARG A 168 5.51 1.93 -17.27
C ARG A 168 6.58 2.99 -17.10
N GLU A 169 7.79 2.60 -16.71
CA GLU A 169 8.89 3.54 -16.46
C GLU A 169 9.64 3.95 -17.73
N HIS A 170 9.28 3.40 -18.90
CA HIS A 170 10.00 3.59 -20.16
C HIS A 170 11.49 3.21 -20.07
N ARG A 171 11.78 2.10 -19.38
CA ARG A 171 13.14 1.56 -19.17
C ARG A 171 13.31 0.21 -19.86
N SER A 172 14.54 -0.29 -19.93
CA SER A 172 14.77 -1.66 -20.37
C SER A 172 14.36 -2.67 -19.30
N ILE A 173 13.85 -3.83 -19.72
CA ILE A 173 13.51 -4.94 -18.81
C ILE A 173 14.74 -5.35 -17.98
N GLU A 174 15.93 -5.37 -18.59
CA GLU A 174 17.19 -5.70 -17.91
C GLU A 174 17.53 -4.71 -16.80
N ALA A 175 17.42 -3.40 -17.04
CA ALA A 175 17.70 -2.40 -16.02
C ALA A 175 16.73 -2.51 -14.83
N VAL A 176 15.45 -2.70 -15.12
CA VAL A 176 14.42 -2.88 -14.09
C VAL A 176 14.61 -4.20 -13.34
N SER A 177 14.96 -5.29 -14.02
CA SER A 177 15.22 -6.59 -13.39
C SER A 177 16.42 -6.51 -12.44
N ASN A 178 17.50 -5.85 -12.87
CA ASN A 178 18.68 -5.60 -12.05
C ASN A 178 18.41 -4.69 -10.86
N ASP A 179 17.47 -3.73 -10.96
CA ASP A 179 17.05 -2.97 -9.79
C ASP A 179 16.27 -3.87 -8.83
N LEU A 180 15.23 -4.55 -9.34
CA LEU A 180 14.28 -5.33 -8.53
C LEU A 180 14.89 -6.56 -7.86
N MET A 181 15.97 -7.14 -8.41
CA MET A 181 16.64 -8.30 -7.78
C MET A 181 17.15 -8.01 -6.36
N HIS A 182 17.38 -6.72 -6.07
CA HIS A 182 17.83 -6.27 -4.76
C HIS A 182 16.68 -5.84 -3.84
N TRP A 183 15.43 -5.97 -4.25
CA TRP A 183 14.29 -5.54 -3.45
C TRP A 183 13.49 -6.71 -2.91
N LYS A 184 13.22 -6.67 -1.61
CA LYS A 184 12.33 -7.59 -0.94
C LYS A 184 10.99 -6.90 -0.70
N VAL A 185 9.95 -7.41 -1.32
CA VAL A 185 8.56 -7.00 -1.10
C VAL A 185 7.96 -7.81 0.05
N PHE A 186 7.37 -7.15 1.05
CA PHE A 186 6.88 -7.80 2.26
C PHE A 186 5.39 -8.10 2.17
N GLY A 187 5.01 -9.31 2.58
CA GLY A 187 3.59 -9.65 2.72
C GLY A 187 2.95 -8.98 3.92
N ILE A 188 1.63 -8.82 3.89
CA ILE A 188 0.88 -8.16 4.97
C ILE A 188 1.12 -8.85 6.32
N THR A 189 1.19 -10.19 6.35
CA THR A 189 1.44 -10.96 7.58
C THR A 189 2.85 -10.78 8.14
N GLN A 190 3.81 -10.35 7.31
CA GLN A 190 5.18 -10.09 7.75
C GLN A 190 5.31 -8.71 8.41
N GLN A 191 4.37 -7.79 8.13
CA GLN A 191 4.38 -6.41 8.63
C GLN A 191 4.38 -6.34 10.15
N ASP A 192 3.63 -7.21 10.83
CA ASP A 192 3.49 -7.16 12.29
C ASP A 192 4.84 -7.38 13.00
N SER A 193 5.67 -8.28 12.47
CA SER A 193 7.01 -8.52 13.01
C SER A 193 7.98 -7.36 12.75
N LEU A 194 7.71 -6.53 11.75
CA LEU A 194 8.58 -5.43 11.30
C LEU A 194 8.20 -4.10 11.94
N LEU A 195 6.90 -3.78 11.91
CA LEU A 195 6.31 -2.53 12.33
C LEU A 195 5.70 -2.59 13.75
N GLY A 196 5.41 -3.79 14.27
CA GLY A 196 4.85 -3.99 15.59
C GLY A 196 5.83 -3.71 16.73
N VAL A 197 5.33 -3.66 17.97
CA VAL A 197 6.14 -3.37 19.16
C VAL A 197 7.32 -4.33 19.26
N GLY A 198 8.54 -3.78 19.33
CA GLY A 198 9.78 -4.56 19.37
C GLY A 198 10.33 -4.97 18.00
N GLY A 199 9.60 -4.70 16.91
CA GLY A 199 10.09 -4.86 15.55
C GLY A 199 11.15 -3.82 15.18
N PRO A 200 11.97 -4.07 14.13
CA PRO A 200 13.05 -3.18 13.72
C PRO A 200 12.60 -1.73 13.50
N PHE A 201 11.45 -1.51 12.85
CA PHE A 201 10.94 -0.15 12.60
C PHE A 201 10.30 0.49 13.84
N ALA A 202 9.75 -0.30 14.77
CA ALA A 202 9.26 0.22 16.04
C ALA A 202 10.40 0.64 16.99
N SER A 203 11.53 -0.07 16.95
CA SER A 203 12.72 0.34 17.71
C SER A 203 13.32 1.65 17.17
N MET A 204 13.26 1.83 15.83
CA MET A 204 13.55 3.11 15.21
C MET A 204 12.56 4.14 15.76
N ASN A 205 11.25 3.89 15.72
CA ASN A 205 10.20 4.79 16.23
C ASN A 205 10.41 5.38 17.64
N ALA A 206 11.08 4.67 18.56
CA ALA A 206 11.39 5.20 19.89
C ALA A 206 12.31 6.44 19.86
N GLN A 207 13.15 6.59 18.84
CA GLN A 207 13.91 7.82 18.57
C GLN A 207 13.07 8.93 17.92
N TRP A 208 11.91 8.61 17.33
CA TRP A 208 11.08 9.51 16.51
C TRP A 208 9.80 9.81 17.29
N GLN A 209 9.96 10.64 18.32
CA GLN A 209 8.97 10.94 19.36
C GLN A 209 7.57 11.22 18.80
N GLY A 210 6.64 10.28 18.99
CA GLY A 210 5.20 10.52 18.84
C GLY A 210 4.57 10.10 17.51
N ARG A 211 5.30 9.46 16.60
CA ARG A 211 4.68 8.84 15.41
C ARG A 211 4.08 7.50 15.80
N GLN A 212 2.78 7.32 15.60
CA GLN A 212 2.17 6.01 15.74
C GLN A 212 2.23 5.32 14.38
N PHE A 213 3.04 4.25 14.30
CA PHE A 213 2.79 3.21 13.31
C PHE A 213 1.45 2.60 13.69
N LEU A 214 0.39 3.08 13.05
CA LEU A 214 -0.80 2.27 12.91
C LEU A 214 -0.35 1.11 12.04
N THR A 215 0.01 -0.03 12.60
CA THR A 215 0.11 -1.22 11.76
C THR A 215 -1.26 -1.38 11.13
N ALA A 216 -1.41 -1.05 9.85
CA ALA A 216 -2.69 -1.20 9.19
C ALA A 216 -3.10 -2.66 9.16
N ALA A 217 -2.13 -3.59 9.20
CA ALA A 217 -2.41 -5.00 9.47
C ALA A 217 -3.14 -5.23 10.81
N ALA A 218 -2.80 -4.49 11.88
CA ALA A 218 -3.44 -4.60 13.19
C ALA A 218 -4.75 -3.78 13.31
N THR A 219 -4.84 -2.62 12.66
CA THR A 219 -6.03 -1.74 12.71
C THR A 219 -7.07 -2.08 11.64
N LEU A 220 -6.62 -2.50 10.47
CA LEU A 220 -7.43 -2.95 9.34
C LEU A 220 -7.50 -4.49 9.23
N ARG A 221 -7.22 -5.23 10.32
CA ARG A 221 -7.21 -6.71 10.38
C ARG A 221 -8.12 -7.35 9.33
N LEU A 222 -7.48 -8.07 8.41
CA LEU A 222 -8.11 -8.86 7.35
C LEU A 222 -8.71 -10.18 7.87
N GLU A 223 -8.80 -10.36 9.19
CA GLU A 223 -9.23 -11.61 9.86
C GLU A 223 -10.62 -12.08 9.39
N ASP A 224 -11.46 -11.19 8.86
CA ASP A 224 -12.81 -11.51 8.39
C ASP A 224 -12.96 -11.62 6.85
N THR A 225 -11.92 -11.34 6.05
CA THR A 225 -12.10 -11.10 4.59
C THR A 225 -11.12 -11.80 3.65
N VAL A 226 -10.07 -12.49 4.12
CA VAL A 226 -9.24 -13.29 3.21
C VAL A 226 -10.03 -14.53 2.76
N PRO A 227 -10.41 -14.68 1.47
CA PRO A 227 -11.13 -15.86 1.03
C PRO A 227 -10.20 -17.08 1.16
N GLN A 228 -10.66 -18.14 1.84
CA GLN A 228 -9.92 -19.42 1.97
C GLN A 228 -9.37 -19.97 0.64
N LYS A 229 -9.96 -19.58 -0.50
CA LYS A 229 -9.50 -19.94 -1.84
C LYS A 229 -8.10 -19.43 -2.21
N LEU A 230 -7.56 -18.41 -1.55
CA LEU A 230 -6.17 -17.98 -1.80
C LEU A 230 -5.13 -18.95 -1.22
N HIS A 231 -5.51 -19.83 -0.28
CA HIS A 231 -4.60 -20.83 0.29
C HIS A 231 -4.51 -22.13 -0.53
N SER A 232 -5.38 -22.33 -1.52
CA SER A 232 -5.40 -23.56 -2.35
C SER A 232 -4.61 -23.46 -3.66
N GLY A 233 -3.77 -22.43 -3.82
CA GLY A 233 -2.96 -22.22 -5.03
C GLY A 233 -1.74 -23.14 -5.19
N GLN A 234 -1.48 -24.05 -4.24
CA GLN A 234 -0.47 -25.09 -4.42
C GLN A 234 -1.10 -26.42 -4.85
N THR A 235 -0.46 -27.02 -5.85
CA THR A 235 -0.66 -28.36 -6.44
C THR A 235 -1.82 -28.53 -7.40
N ASN A 236 -1.61 -28.10 -8.65
CA ASN A 236 -1.98 -28.94 -9.80
C ASN A 236 -0.87 -28.86 -10.85
N LYS A 237 0.26 -29.53 -10.58
CA LYS A 237 1.04 -30.17 -11.64
C LYS A 237 0.42 -31.54 -11.86
N ALA A 238 -0.32 -31.70 -12.94
CA ALA A 238 -0.74 -33.00 -13.42
C ALA A 238 -0.70 -33.04 -14.95
N LYS A 239 0.32 -33.75 -15.43
CA LYS A 239 0.52 -34.40 -16.74
C LYS A 239 0.64 -33.54 -18.00
#